data_AF-A0A963XE71-F1
#
_entry.id   AF-A0A963XE71-F1
#
_cell.length_a   1.000
_cell.length_b   1.000
_cell.length_c   1.000
_cell.angle_alpha   90.00
_cell.angle_beta   90.00
_cell.angle_gamma   90.00
#
_symmetry.space_group_name_H-M   'P 1'
#
loop_
_entity.id
_entity.type
_entity.pdbx_description
1 polymer ?
#
loop_
_entity_poly.entity_id
_entity_poly.type
_entity_poly.pdbx_seq_one_letter_code
_entity_poly.pdbx_strand_id
1 'polypeptide(L)'
;DLEDAVAPDAKAGARDAAVAAAKSGAYGKREVLIRVNSRETPWCRDDVVAAGASGADGIVLPKVNTPADVQQVADWLSGSGAPKDLAVWAMMETPLGILNVRDIAQSSVRLAGLCIGTADLAKDLHCHHPADRGPMMTAIQICILTARAYGLYVLDGVHVDLSDDAGYAMACMQSHALGFDGKTLIHPKQIAEVNAVFAPNDHAVAHARKVVAAHAEARKKGQGVTTLDGKLVEVLHVQEAERLLAYAEAIAQLEAQNNA
;
A
#
# COMPACT_ATOMS: atom_id res chain seq x y z
N ASP A 1 14.10 0.15 7.26
CA ASP A 1 13.48 -0.99 7.94
C ASP A 1 14.16 -1.19 9.29
N LEU A 2 13.41 -1.36 10.37
CA LEU A 2 13.93 -1.55 11.73
C LEU A 2 13.59 -2.93 12.30
N GLU A 3 12.80 -3.74 11.61
CA GLU A 3 12.31 -5.03 12.10
C GLU A 3 13.18 -6.20 11.61
N ASP A 4 12.66 -7.13 10.82
CA ASP A 4 13.30 -8.42 10.54
C ASP A 4 14.69 -8.31 9.89
N ALA A 5 14.96 -7.24 9.13
CA ALA A 5 16.25 -7.02 8.47
C ALA A 5 17.37 -6.51 9.41
N VAL A 6 17.08 -6.26 10.68
CA VAL A 6 18.02 -5.64 11.64
C VAL A 6 18.20 -6.53 12.86
N ALA A 7 19.44 -6.91 13.15
CA ALA A 7 19.79 -7.68 14.34
C ALA A 7 19.49 -6.91 15.64
N PRO A 8 19.16 -7.60 16.76
CA PRO A 8 18.77 -6.95 18.02
C PRO A 8 19.75 -5.91 18.57
N ASP A 9 21.05 -6.16 18.45
CA ASP A 9 22.14 -5.27 18.88
C ASP A 9 22.32 -4.05 17.97
N ALA A 10 21.89 -4.16 16.71
CA ALA A 10 21.96 -3.08 15.73
C ALA A 10 20.72 -2.15 15.73
N LYS A 11 19.65 -2.47 16.47
CA LYS A 11 18.37 -1.75 16.43
C LYS A 11 18.49 -0.26 16.69
N ALA A 12 19.27 0.12 17.70
CA ALA A 12 19.45 1.54 18.06
C ALA A 12 20.15 2.33 16.94
N GLY A 13 21.27 1.81 16.41
CA GLY A 13 21.97 2.44 15.31
C GLY A 13 21.13 2.48 14.01
N ALA A 14 20.36 1.43 13.74
CA ALA A 14 19.47 1.39 12.58
C ALA A 14 18.35 2.44 12.69
N ARG A 15 17.82 2.67 13.90
CA ARG A 15 16.83 3.73 14.16
C ARG A 15 17.39 5.10 13.84
N ASP A 16 18.59 5.40 14.34
CA ASP A 16 19.25 6.69 14.07
C ASP A 16 19.50 6.88 12.57
N ALA A 17 19.95 5.83 11.88
CA ALA A 17 20.15 5.86 10.44
C ALA A 17 18.84 6.07 9.65
N ALA A 18 17.75 5.41 10.04
CA ALA A 18 16.44 5.59 9.42
C ALA A 18 15.90 7.01 9.59
N VAL A 19 16.05 7.59 10.79
CA VAL A 19 15.68 8.99 11.06
C VAL A 19 16.52 9.95 10.22
N ALA A 20 17.83 9.74 10.16
CA ALA A 20 18.73 10.57 9.35
C ALA A 20 18.37 10.50 7.85
N ALA A 21 18.06 9.29 7.34
CA ALA A 21 17.64 9.09 5.97
C ALA A 21 16.34 9.85 5.65
N ALA A 22 15.32 9.75 6.50
CA ALA A 22 14.06 10.49 6.32
C ALA A 22 14.27 12.01 6.32
N LYS A 23 15.15 12.53 7.18
CA LYS A 23 15.50 13.97 7.24
C LYS A 23 16.34 14.48 6.07
N SER A 24 16.96 13.59 5.30
CA SER A 24 17.96 13.97 4.30
C SER A 24 17.37 14.75 3.11
N GLY A 25 16.07 14.60 2.84
CA GLY A 25 15.44 15.12 1.61
C GLY A 25 15.83 14.37 0.34
N ALA A 26 16.64 13.30 0.43
CA ALA A 26 17.17 12.57 -0.73
C ALA A 26 16.10 11.81 -1.54
N TYR A 27 14.90 11.62 -0.97
CA TYR A 27 13.81 10.86 -1.59
C TYR A 27 12.90 11.71 -2.49
N GLY A 28 13.10 13.03 -2.56
CA GLY A 28 12.30 13.94 -3.38
C GLY A 28 10.83 13.94 -2.93
N LYS A 29 9.90 13.71 -3.87
CA LYS A 29 8.45 13.61 -3.60
C LYS A 29 7.96 12.18 -3.30
N ARG A 30 8.88 11.22 -3.16
CA ARG A 30 8.50 9.84 -2.81
C ARG A 30 8.04 9.82 -1.35
N GLU A 31 6.96 9.11 -1.10
CA GLU A 31 6.49 8.84 0.26
C GLU A 31 7.54 7.99 1.00
N VAL A 32 7.91 8.42 2.20
CA VAL A 32 8.90 7.77 3.05
C VAL A 32 8.20 7.20 4.27
N LEU A 33 8.17 5.87 4.36
CA LEU A 33 7.65 5.14 5.52
C LEU A 33 8.78 4.41 6.25
N ILE A 34 8.73 4.43 7.59
CA ILE A 34 9.66 3.66 8.43
C ILE A 34 8.94 2.45 9.01
N ARG A 35 9.33 1.24 8.60
CA ARG A 35 8.88 0.01 9.28
C ARG A 35 9.53 -0.08 10.65
N VAL A 36 8.71 -0.02 11.71
CA VAL A 36 9.12 -0.11 13.12
C VAL A 36 9.14 -1.56 13.58
N ASN A 37 9.72 -1.84 14.74
CA ASN A 37 9.60 -3.17 15.34
C ASN A 37 8.16 -3.48 15.81
N SER A 38 7.81 -4.76 15.89
CA SER A 38 6.51 -5.23 16.41
C SER A 38 6.24 -4.69 17.82
N ARG A 39 4.97 -4.40 18.11
CA ARG A 39 4.47 -3.88 19.40
C ARG A 39 4.92 -4.71 20.61
N GLU A 40 5.08 -6.02 20.41
CA GLU A 40 5.48 -6.95 21.48
C GLU A 40 6.95 -6.85 21.87
N THR A 41 7.74 -6.09 21.12
CA THR A 41 9.19 -5.95 21.34
C THR A 41 9.52 -4.70 22.15
N PRO A 42 10.66 -4.68 22.88
CA PRO A 42 11.07 -3.52 23.66
C PRO A 42 11.44 -2.29 22.81
N TRP A 43 11.69 -2.46 21.50
CA TRP A 43 12.16 -1.38 20.61
C TRP A 43 11.02 -0.54 20.02
N CYS A 44 9.81 -1.10 19.93
CA CYS A 44 8.70 -0.51 19.16
C CYS A 44 8.40 0.93 19.56
N ARG A 45 8.26 1.20 20.86
CA ARG A 45 7.91 2.54 21.35
C ARG A 45 8.95 3.58 20.94
N ASP A 46 10.23 3.26 21.11
CA ASP A 46 11.31 4.18 20.76
C ASP A 46 11.40 4.40 19.24
N ASP A 47 11.15 3.36 18.44
CA ASP A 47 11.09 3.47 16.98
C ASP A 47 9.95 4.40 16.55
N VAL A 48 8.75 4.22 17.12
CA VAL A 48 7.56 5.03 16.81
C VAL A 48 7.79 6.50 17.17
N VAL A 49 8.34 6.77 18.36
CA VAL A 49 8.65 8.14 18.79
C VAL A 49 9.71 8.77 17.90
N ALA A 50 10.77 8.03 17.54
CA ALA A 50 11.82 8.52 16.67
C ALA A 50 11.32 8.81 15.24
N ALA A 51 10.49 7.92 14.68
CA ALA A 51 9.84 8.13 13.39
C ALA A 51 8.90 9.34 13.42
N GLY A 52 8.18 9.56 14.53
CA GLY A 52 7.33 10.73 14.75
C GLY A 52 8.06 12.08 14.61
N ALA A 53 9.37 12.10 14.85
CA ALA A 53 10.22 13.28 14.76
C ALA A 53 11.17 13.27 13.54
N SER A 54 10.99 12.34 12.60
CA SER A 54 11.91 12.11 11.48
C SER A 54 11.58 12.91 10.22
N GLY A 55 10.35 13.43 10.10
CA GLY A 55 9.86 13.99 8.84
C GLY A 55 9.43 12.93 7.81
N ALA A 56 9.39 11.65 8.19
CA ALA A 56 8.74 10.61 7.41
C ALA A 56 7.23 10.86 7.29
N ASP A 57 6.64 10.42 6.19
CA ASP A 57 5.20 10.51 5.93
C ASP A 57 4.40 9.52 6.79
N GLY A 58 5.06 8.47 7.28
CA GLY A 58 4.41 7.49 8.14
C GLY A 58 5.30 6.38 8.64
N ILE A 59 4.67 5.43 9.32
CA ILE A 59 5.28 4.20 9.81
C ILE A 59 4.55 2.97 9.28
N VAL A 60 5.26 1.86 9.18
CA VAL A 60 4.67 0.54 8.96
C VAL A 60 4.80 -0.27 10.25
N LEU A 61 3.67 -0.67 10.83
CA LEU A 61 3.58 -1.48 12.04
C LEU A 61 3.41 -2.96 11.66
N PRO A 62 4.38 -3.83 11.96
CA PRO A 62 4.26 -5.26 11.67
C PRO A 62 3.33 -5.96 12.68
N LYS A 63 2.84 -7.15 12.31
CA LYS A 63 2.12 -8.12 13.14
C LYS A 63 0.92 -7.52 13.89
N VAL A 64 0.14 -6.69 13.21
CA VAL A 64 -1.05 -6.06 13.80
C VAL A 64 -2.14 -7.12 13.99
N ASN A 65 -2.52 -7.36 15.24
CA ASN A 65 -3.50 -8.38 15.60
C ASN A 65 -4.83 -7.78 16.07
N THR A 66 -4.80 -6.59 16.67
CA THR A 66 -5.96 -5.99 17.32
C THR A 66 -6.06 -4.49 17.05
N PRO A 67 -7.27 -3.89 17.15
CA PRO A 67 -7.44 -2.43 17.09
C PRO A 67 -6.57 -1.67 18.10
N ALA A 68 -6.35 -2.27 19.27
CA ALA A 68 -5.54 -1.69 20.34
C ALA A 68 -4.07 -1.52 19.94
N ASP A 69 -3.55 -2.28 18.97
CA ASP A 69 -2.17 -2.17 18.50
C ASP A 69 -1.96 -0.86 17.75
N VAL A 70 -2.87 -0.54 16.83
CA VAL A 70 -2.84 0.71 16.06
C VAL A 70 -3.14 1.91 16.97
N GLN A 71 -4.12 1.79 17.87
CA GLN A 71 -4.47 2.86 18.82
C GLN A 71 -3.30 3.22 19.72
N GLN A 72 -2.62 2.21 20.29
CA GLN A 72 -1.48 2.45 21.18
C GLN A 72 -0.34 3.19 20.48
N VAL A 73 -0.05 2.83 19.22
CA VAL A 73 0.96 3.47 18.40
C VAL A 73 0.53 4.90 18.04
N ALA A 74 -0.75 5.11 17.71
CA ALA A 74 -1.30 6.45 17.47
C ALA A 74 -1.21 7.36 18.71
N ASP A 75 -1.41 6.80 19.91
CA ASP A 75 -1.25 7.52 21.18
C ASP A 75 0.21 7.91 21.43
N TRP A 76 1.17 7.02 21.13
CA TRP A 76 2.60 7.36 21.25
C TRP A 76 3.03 8.44 20.27
N LEU A 77 2.56 8.40 19.02
CA LEU A 77 2.80 9.46 18.04
C LEU A 77 2.22 10.80 18.53
N SER A 78 0.97 10.78 18.99
CA SER A 78 0.30 12.00 19.45
C SER A 78 0.94 12.56 20.73
N GLY A 79 1.28 11.70 21.68
CA GLY A 79 1.93 12.09 22.95
C GLY A 79 3.38 12.56 22.80
N SER A 80 4.06 12.19 21.69
CA SER A 80 5.40 12.69 21.36
C SER A 80 5.39 13.94 20.47
N GLY A 81 4.22 14.43 20.08
CA GLY A 81 4.07 15.63 19.26
C GLY A 81 4.29 15.40 17.76
N ALA A 82 4.17 14.16 17.28
CA ALA A 82 4.27 13.85 15.85
C ALA A 82 3.19 14.59 15.04
N PRO A 83 3.47 14.99 13.78
CA PRO A 83 2.49 15.61 12.88
C PRO A 83 1.19 14.81 12.81
N LYS A 84 0.04 15.48 12.68
CA LYS A 84 -1.28 14.81 12.68
C LYS A 84 -1.52 13.95 11.45
N ASP A 85 -0.86 14.30 10.35
CA ASP A 85 -0.87 13.65 9.05
C ASP A 85 0.15 12.52 8.91
N LEU A 86 1.06 12.32 9.89
CA LEU A 86 1.92 11.14 9.91
C LEU A 86 1.09 9.88 10.01
N ALA A 87 1.13 9.07 8.94
CA ALA A 87 0.29 7.91 8.73
C ALA A 87 0.81 6.66 9.44
N VAL A 88 -0.11 5.76 9.75
CA VAL A 88 0.18 4.39 10.18
C VAL A 88 -0.26 3.45 9.06
N TRP A 89 0.61 2.52 8.71
CA TRP A 89 0.32 1.39 7.83
C TRP A 89 0.39 0.11 8.66
N ALA A 90 -0.62 -0.75 8.53
CA ALA A 90 -0.68 -2.01 9.28
C ALA A 90 -0.26 -3.18 8.39
N MET A 91 0.71 -3.99 8.83
CA MET A 91 0.97 -5.26 8.17
C MET A 91 -0.03 -6.31 8.63
N MET A 92 -0.79 -6.83 7.67
CA MET A 92 -1.76 -7.90 7.85
C MET A 92 -1.08 -9.21 7.48
N GLU A 93 -0.47 -9.85 8.49
CA GLU A 93 0.46 -10.97 8.28
C GLU A 93 0.29 -12.11 9.27
N THR A 94 -0.78 -12.06 10.07
CA THR A 94 -1.15 -13.10 11.03
C THR A 94 -2.62 -13.49 10.84
N PRO A 95 -3.02 -14.74 11.10
CA PRO A 95 -4.43 -15.14 10.99
C PRO A 95 -5.37 -14.29 11.87
N LEU A 96 -4.93 -13.94 13.09
CA LEU A 96 -5.71 -13.11 14.00
C LEU A 96 -5.90 -11.68 13.45
N GLY A 97 -4.85 -11.08 12.89
CA GLY A 97 -4.93 -9.80 12.21
C GLY A 97 -5.93 -9.82 11.06
N ILE A 98 -5.88 -10.85 10.21
CA ILE A 98 -6.82 -11.02 9.10
C ILE A 98 -8.26 -11.12 9.60
N LEU A 99 -8.53 -11.90 10.65
CA LEU A 99 -9.87 -12.03 11.23
C LEU A 99 -10.38 -10.70 11.83
N ASN A 100 -9.48 -9.87 12.36
CA ASN A 100 -9.82 -8.60 13.00
C ASN A 100 -9.69 -7.37 12.06
N VAL A 101 -9.36 -7.56 10.78
CA VAL A 101 -8.94 -6.46 9.89
C VAL A 101 -9.97 -5.35 9.78
N ARG A 102 -11.28 -5.67 9.85
CA ARG A 102 -12.36 -4.68 9.82
C ARG A 102 -12.28 -3.73 11.02
N ASP A 103 -12.11 -4.29 12.22
CA ASP A 103 -12.09 -3.50 13.44
C ASP A 103 -10.75 -2.73 13.55
N ILE A 104 -9.66 -3.31 13.03
CA ILE A 104 -8.37 -2.63 12.87
C ILE A 104 -8.51 -1.43 11.93
N ALA A 105 -9.21 -1.58 10.80
CA ALA A 105 -9.39 -0.53 9.79
C ALA A 105 -10.08 0.73 10.34
N GLN A 106 -10.88 0.60 11.40
CA GLN A 106 -11.61 1.71 12.03
C GLN A 106 -10.92 2.27 13.28
N SER A 107 -9.81 1.65 13.70
CA SER A 107 -9.23 1.86 15.02
C SER A 107 -8.58 3.23 15.21
N SER A 108 -8.16 3.89 14.13
CA SER A 108 -7.46 5.18 14.17
C SER A 108 -7.62 5.94 12.86
N VAL A 109 -7.78 7.26 12.96
CA VAL A 109 -7.77 8.18 11.81
C VAL A 109 -6.40 8.29 11.14
N ARG A 110 -5.33 7.83 11.80
CA ARG A 110 -3.98 7.79 11.22
C ARG A 110 -3.76 6.58 10.32
N LEU A 111 -4.61 5.54 10.41
CA LEU A 111 -4.44 4.35 9.59
C LEU A 111 -4.75 4.70 8.12
N ALA A 112 -3.74 4.56 7.26
CA ALA A 112 -3.84 4.94 5.85
C ALA A 112 -3.74 3.74 4.90
N GLY A 113 -3.11 2.65 5.32
CA GLY A 113 -2.91 1.50 4.46
C GLY A 113 -2.67 0.17 5.15
N LEU A 114 -2.87 -0.89 4.38
CA LEU A 114 -2.64 -2.28 4.75
C LEU A 114 -1.52 -2.85 3.88
N CYS A 115 -0.58 -3.58 4.46
CA CYS A 115 0.43 -4.34 3.74
C CYS A 115 0.24 -5.83 4.02
N ILE A 116 0.12 -6.67 2.99
CA ILE A 116 -0.06 -8.10 3.21
C ILE A 116 1.29 -8.78 3.41
N GLY A 117 1.60 -9.28 4.61
CA GLY A 117 2.82 -10.05 4.86
C GLY A 117 2.60 -11.53 4.53
N THR A 118 2.75 -11.90 3.25
CA THR A 118 2.39 -13.26 2.79
C THR A 118 3.31 -14.35 3.32
N ALA A 119 4.58 -14.05 3.63
CA ALA A 119 5.52 -15.03 4.17
C ALA A 119 5.16 -15.45 5.60
N ASP A 120 4.94 -14.48 6.49
CA ASP A 120 4.51 -14.75 7.86
C ASP A 120 3.11 -15.36 7.91
N LEU A 121 2.19 -14.89 7.05
CA LEU A 121 0.85 -15.46 6.99
C LEU A 121 0.87 -16.92 6.55
N ALA A 122 1.67 -17.28 5.53
CA ALA A 122 1.81 -18.66 5.09
C ALA A 122 2.40 -19.56 6.20
N LYS A 123 3.42 -19.05 6.92
CA LYS A 123 4.00 -19.72 8.09
C LYS A 123 2.93 -20.01 9.13
N ASP A 124 2.12 -19.02 9.53
CA ASP A 124 1.12 -19.18 10.59
C ASP A 124 -0.14 -19.95 10.14
N LEU A 125 -0.44 -19.98 8.84
CA LEU A 125 -1.48 -20.84 8.26
C LEU A 125 -0.99 -22.29 8.05
N HIS A 126 0.30 -22.57 8.28
CA HIS A 126 0.95 -23.84 7.96
C HIS A 126 0.72 -24.28 6.49
N CYS A 127 0.74 -23.32 5.56
CA CYS A 127 0.53 -23.59 4.14
C CYS A 127 1.78 -23.29 3.31
N HIS A 128 1.82 -23.86 2.11
CA HIS A 128 2.82 -23.49 1.12
C HIS A 128 2.49 -22.12 0.50
N HIS A 129 3.45 -21.58 -0.25
CA HIS A 129 3.29 -20.35 -1.04
C HIS A 129 3.21 -20.71 -2.53
N PRO A 130 2.08 -21.26 -3.01
CA PRO A 130 1.96 -21.67 -4.40
C PRO A 130 1.81 -20.44 -5.32
N ALA A 131 2.20 -20.61 -6.58
CA ALA A 131 2.08 -19.57 -7.61
C ALA A 131 0.62 -19.09 -7.85
N ASP A 132 -0.37 -19.93 -7.52
CA ASP A 132 -1.79 -19.60 -7.65
C ASP A 132 -2.38 -18.85 -6.43
N ARG A 133 -1.59 -18.69 -5.35
CA ARG A 133 -1.97 -18.02 -4.10
C ARG A 133 -3.21 -18.62 -3.41
N GLY A 134 -3.65 -19.80 -3.81
CA GLY A 134 -4.91 -20.42 -3.38
C GLY A 134 -5.11 -20.45 -1.85
N PRO A 135 -4.11 -20.90 -1.06
CA PRO A 135 -4.23 -20.98 0.41
C PRO A 135 -4.49 -19.65 1.11
N MET A 136 -4.08 -18.53 0.52
CA MET A 136 -4.19 -17.18 1.12
C MET A 136 -5.29 -16.33 0.49
N MET A 137 -6.00 -16.84 -0.52
CA MET A 137 -6.94 -16.03 -1.32
C MET A 137 -8.03 -15.38 -0.46
N THR A 138 -8.59 -16.12 0.50
CA THR A 138 -9.58 -15.59 1.44
C THR A 138 -9.02 -14.42 2.26
N ALA A 139 -7.82 -14.57 2.81
CA ALA A 139 -7.18 -13.54 3.62
C ALA A 139 -6.90 -12.26 2.82
N ILE A 140 -6.38 -12.44 1.60
CA ILE A 140 -6.12 -11.36 0.64
C ILE A 140 -7.40 -10.60 0.32
N GLN A 141 -8.46 -11.30 -0.08
CA GLN A 141 -9.71 -10.67 -0.49
C GLN A 141 -10.42 -9.97 0.68
N ILE A 142 -10.37 -10.53 1.89
CA ILE A 142 -10.89 -9.87 3.10
C ILE A 142 -10.18 -8.54 3.36
N CYS A 143 -8.86 -8.49 3.18
CA CYS A 143 -8.10 -7.24 3.34
C CYS A 143 -8.43 -6.21 2.25
N ILE A 144 -8.55 -6.64 0.99
CA ILE A 144 -8.90 -5.74 -0.11
C ILE A 144 -10.32 -5.18 0.09
N LEU A 145 -11.29 -6.03 0.40
CA LEU A 145 -12.66 -5.60 0.69
C LEU A 145 -12.69 -4.57 1.83
N THR A 146 -11.94 -4.84 2.90
CA THR A 146 -11.84 -3.93 4.05
C THR A 146 -11.19 -2.61 3.65
N ALA A 147 -10.07 -2.65 2.92
CA ALA A 147 -9.39 -1.46 2.47
C ALA A 147 -10.30 -0.57 1.62
N ARG A 148 -11.04 -1.15 0.67
CA ARG A 148 -12.02 -0.41 -0.16
C ARG A 148 -13.20 0.13 0.66
N ALA A 149 -13.70 -0.64 1.63
CA ALA A 149 -14.81 -0.21 2.48
C ALA A 149 -14.47 1.00 3.37
N TYR A 150 -13.19 1.15 3.75
CA TYR A 150 -12.72 2.20 4.65
C TYR A 150 -11.81 3.24 3.99
N GLY A 151 -11.65 3.18 2.66
CA GLY A 151 -10.81 4.13 1.92
C GLY A 151 -9.32 4.03 2.23
N LEU A 152 -8.83 2.84 2.59
CA LEU A 152 -7.42 2.58 2.84
C LEU A 152 -6.72 2.10 1.56
N TYR A 153 -5.41 2.37 1.48
CA TYR A 153 -4.53 1.71 0.53
C TYR A 153 -4.27 0.26 0.92
N VAL A 154 -4.01 -0.60 -0.06
CA VAL A 154 -3.65 -2.00 0.19
C VAL A 154 -2.54 -2.44 -0.76
N LEU A 155 -1.41 -2.89 -0.18
CA LEU A 155 -0.24 -3.36 -0.92
C LEU A 155 -0.07 -4.86 -0.76
N ASP A 156 0.27 -5.51 -1.88
CA ASP A 156 0.60 -6.93 -1.87
C ASP A 156 1.98 -7.19 -1.22
N GLY A 157 2.16 -8.43 -0.75
CA GLY A 157 3.39 -8.88 -0.10
C GLY A 157 4.56 -9.06 -1.05
N VAL A 158 5.71 -9.41 -0.48
CA VAL A 158 6.96 -9.56 -1.23
C VAL A 158 6.96 -10.85 -2.09
N HIS A 159 7.79 -10.85 -3.15
CA HIS A 159 8.16 -12.08 -3.85
C HIS A 159 9.62 -12.41 -3.50
N VAL A 160 9.83 -13.54 -2.83
CA VAL A 160 11.12 -13.86 -2.18
C VAL A 160 12.12 -14.53 -3.11
N ASP A 161 11.68 -15.30 -4.10
CA ASP A 161 12.57 -15.97 -5.05
C ASP A 161 13.06 -14.98 -6.11
N LEU A 162 14.27 -14.46 -5.91
CA LEU A 162 14.91 -13.54 -6.84
C LEU A 162 15.39 -14.23 -8.12
N SER A 163 15.24 -15.53 -8.31
CA SER A 163 15.56 -16.22 -9.55
C SER A 163 14.33 -16.51 -10.42
N ASP A 164 13.13 -16.43 -9.85
CA ASP A 164 11.86 -16.73 -10.51
C ASP A 164 11.21 -15.47 -11.13
N ASP A 165 11.80 -14.97 -12.22
CA ASP A 165 11.25 -13.80 -12.93
C ASP A 165 9.84 -14.07 -13.50
N ALA A 166 9.55 -15.30 -13.91
CA ALA A 166 8.26 -15.66 -14.48
C ALA A 166 7.13 -15.71 -13.43
N GLY A 167 7.39 -16.33 -12.28
CA GLY A 167 6.46 -16.32 -11.16
C GLY A 167 6.30 -14.93 -10.56
N TYR A 168 7.36 -14.12 -10.55
CA TYR A 168 7.27 -12.72 -10.16
C TYR A 168 6.34 -11.90 -11.08
N ALA A 169 6.49 -12.00 -12.40
CA ALA A 169 5.62 -11.32 -13.36
C ALA A 169 4.14 -11.76 -13.20
N MET A 170 3.91 -13.07 -13.02
CA MET A 170 2.57 -13.61 -12.75
C MET A 170 1.98 -13.03 -11.45
N ALA A 171 2.78 -12.98 -10.39
CA ALA A 171 2.34 -12.42 -9.11
C ALA A 171 1.98 -10.93 -9.22
N CYS A 172 2.72 -10.15 -10.02
CA CYS A 172 2.41 -8.74 -10.27
C CYS A 172 1.06 -8.60 -10.98
N MET A 173 0.86 -9.35 -12.07
CA MET A 173 -0.40 -9.35 -12.82
C MET A 173 -1.60 -9.76 -11.97
N GLN A 174 -1.45 -10.80 -11.15
CA GLN A 174 -2.47 -11.22 -10.19
C GLN A 174 -2.76 -10.13 -9.15
N SER A 175 -1.73 -9.45 -8.64
CA SER A 175 -1.92 -8.39 -7.65
C SER A 175 -2.76 -7.25 -8.19
N HIS A 176 -2.44 -6.78 -9.40
CA HIS A 176 -3.23 -5.75 -10.08
C HIS A 176 -4.66 -6.24 -10.35
N ALA A 177 -4.84 -7.47 -10.84
CA ALA A 177 -6.16 -8.04 -11.12
C ALA A 177 -7.04 -8.23 -9.88
N LEU A 178 -6.45 -8.54 -8.72
CA LEU A 178 -7.18 -8.67 -7.45
C LEU A 178 -7.59 -7.32 -6.86
N GLY A 179 -7.02 -6.21 -7.37
CA GLY A 179 -7.36 -4.85 -6.96
C GLY A 179 -6.46 -4.28 -5.87
N PHE A 180 -5.20 -4.73 -5.76
CA PHE A 180 -4.20 -4.05 -4.94
C PHE A 180 -3.82 -2.68 -5.51
N ASP A 181 -3.30 -1.79 -4.67
CA ASP A 181 -2.76 -0.48 -5.07
C ASP A 181 -1.27 -0.54 -5.45
N GLY A 182 -0.61 -1.66 -5.17
CA GLY A 182 0.81 -1.87 -5.45
C GLY A 182 1.34 -3.13 -4.77
N LYS A 183 2.65 -3.25 -4.70
CA LYS A 183 3.36 -4.40 -4.11
C LYS A 183 4.59 -3.95 -3.34
N THR A 184 4.84 -4.56 -2.18
CA THR A 184 6.07 -4.39 -1.42
C THR A 184 7.23 -5.16 -2.07
N LEU A 185 8.40 -4.54 -2.18
CA LEU A 185 9.54 -5.04 -2.95
C LEU A 185 10.77 -5.19 -2.04
N ILE A 186 11.60 -6.20 -2.32
CA ILE A 186 12.81 -6.51 -1.54
C ILE A 186 14.10 -6.37 -2.34
N HIS A 187 14.00 -6.19 -3.66
CA HIS A 187 15.16 -6.06 -4.53
C HIS A 187 14.94 -5.02 -5.64
N PRO A 188 15.93 -4.16 -5.97
CA PRO A 188 15.76 -3.12 -7.00
C PRO A 188 15.27 -3.62 -8.36
N LYS A 189 15.67 -4.85 -8.76
CA LYS A 189 15.21 -5.48 -10.02
C LYS A 189 13.68 -5.63 -10.13
N GLN A 190 12.97 -5.62 -9.00
CA GLN A 190 11.52 -5.79 -8.95
C GLN A 190 10.77 -4.50 -9.32
N ILE A 191 11.42 -3.34 -9.21
CA ILE A 191 10.77 -2.02 -9.33
C ILE A 191 10.13 -1.83 -10.71
N ALA A 192 10.89 -2.12 -11.78
CA ALA A 192 10.45 -1.83 -13.15
C ALA A 192 9.17 -2.58 -13.53
N GLU A 193 9.10 -3.87 -13.22
CA GLU A 193 7.94 -4.72 -13.53
C GLU A 193 6.68 -4.25 -12.79
N VAL A 194 6.77 -3.96 -11.49
CA VAL A 194 5.61 -3.50 -10.71
C VAL A 194 5.14 -2.13 -11.20
N ASN A 195 6.05 -1.21 -11.50
CA ASN A 195 5.66 0.07 -12.08
C ASN A 195 4.96 -0.13 -13.43
N ALA A 196 5.46 -1.01 -14.30
CA ALA A 196 4.84 -1.27 -15.60
C ALA A 196 3.44 -1.92 -15.49
N VAL A 197 3.24 -2.82 -14.54
CA VAL A 197 1.96 -3.53 -14.34
C VAL A 197 0.89 -2.60 -13.72
N PHE A 198 1.28 -1.74 -12.77
CA PHE A 198 0.34 -0.89 -12.05
C PHE A 198 0.12 0.50 -12.70
N ALA A 199 1.01 0.93 -13.59
CA ALA A 199 0.83 2.18 -14.32
C ALA A 199 -0.24 2.05 -15.43
N PRO A 200 -1.16 3.02 -15.56
CA PRO A 200 -2.06 3.07 -16.70
C PRO A 200 -1.29 3.23 -18.01
N ASN A 201 -1.52 2.33 -18.98
CA ASN A 201 -0.93 2.48 -20.32
C ASN A 201 -1.68 3.55 -21.16
N ASP A 202 -1.02 4.02 -22.23
CA ASP A 202 -1.54 5.07 -23.12
C ASP A 202 -2.93 4.76 -23.69
N HIS A 203 -3.20 3.49 -24.00
CA HIS A 203 -4.50 3.07 -24.50
C HIS A 203 -5.59 3.21 -23.43
N ALA A 204 -5.30 2.82 -22.18
CA ALA A 204 -6.22 2.97 -21.06
C ALA A 204 -6.49 4.46 -20.75
N VAL A 205 -5.46 5.30 -20.79
CA VAL A 205 -5.59 6.76 -20.63
C VAL A 205 -6.43 7.36 -21.75
N ALA A 206 -6.18 7.00 -23.00
CA ALA A 206 -6.96 7.48 -24.14
C ALA A 206 -8.43 7.05 -24.06
N HIS A 207 -8.70 5.80 -23.66
CA HIS A 207 -10.05 5.31 -23.46
C HIS A 207 -10.76 6.03 -22.31
N ALA A 208 -10.11 6.23 -21.16
CA ALA A 208 -10.65 6.96 -20.02
C ALA A 208 -11.08 8.39 -20.41
N ARG A 209 -10.27 9.10 -21.21
CA ARG A 209 -10.66 10.44 -21.73
C ARG A 209 -11.92 10.39 -22.59
N LYS A 210 -12.08 9.36 -23.43
CA LYS A 210 -13.30 9.16 -24.25
C LYS A 210 -14.53 8.88 -23.38
N VAL A 211 -14.39 8.07 -22.34
CA VAL A 211 -15.48 7.75 -21.39
C VAL A 211 -16.00 9.02 -20.71
N VAL A 212 -15.10 9.84 -20.16
CA VAL A 212 -15.45 11.12 -19.51
C VAL A 212 -16.14 12.06 -20.49
N ALA A 213 -15.59 12.22 -21.71
CA ALA A 213 -16.16 13.09 -22.73
C ALA A 213 -17.56 12.62 -23.19
N ALA A 214 -17.74 11.32 -23.45
CA ALA A 214 -19.01 10.76 -23.91
C ALA A 214 -20.12 10.98 -22.88
N HIS A 215 -19.86 10.71 -21.60
CA HIS A 215 -20.84 10.92 -20.54
C HIS A 215 -21.14 12.41 -20.30
N ALA A 216 -20.15 13.30 -20.41
CA ALA A 216 -20.36 14.74 -20.30
C ALA A 216 -21.31 15.26 -21.40
N GLU A 217 -21.15 14.79 -22.64
CA GLU A 217 -22.06 15.13 -23.75
C GLU A 217 -23.48 14.56 -23.56
N ALA A 218 -23.61 13.35 -23.00
CA ALA A 218 -24.90 12.77 -22.65
C ALA A 218 -25.62 13.58 -21.57
N ARG A 219 -24.89 14.02 -20.53
CA ARG A 219 -25.45 14.88 -19.48
C ARG A 219 -25.96 16.21 -19.99
N LYS A 220 -25.27 16.85 -20.95
CA LYS A 220 -25.75 18.08 -21.60
C LYS A 220 -27.10 17.89 -22.30
N LYS A 221 -27.42 16.66 -22.72
CA LYS A 221 -28.70 16.26 -23.32
C LYS A 221 -29.72 15.75 -22.31
N GLY A 222 -29.44 15.85 -21.00
CA GLY A 222 -30.31 15.36 -19.94
C GLY A 222 -30.31 13.84 -19.78
N GLN A 223 -29.33 13.12 -20.33
CA GLN A 223 -29.22 11.67 -20.23
C GLN A 223 -28.24 11.28 -19.10
N GLY A 224 -28.63 10.29 -18.29
CA GLY A 224 -27.78 9.72 -17.23
C GLY A 224 -26.87 8.57 -17.68
N VAL A 225 -27.03 8.13 -18.92
CA VAL A 225 -26.33 6.98 -19.50
C VAL A 225 -26.09 7.22 -20.99
N THR A 226 -25.00 6.67 -21.53
CA THR A 226 -24.70 6.69 -22.96
C THR A 226 -23.99 5.41 -23.39
N THR A 227 -23.62 5.31 -24.66
CA THR A 227 -22.81 4.21 -25.17
C THR A 227 -21.52 4.72 -25.80
N LEU A 228 -20.44 4.00 -25.60
CA LEU A 228 -19.14 4.21 -26.23
C LEU A 228 -18.63 2.85 -26.72
N ASP A 229 -18.29 2.74 -28.01
CA ASP A 229 -17.81 1.50 -28.63
C ASP A 229 -18.72 0.28 -28.35
N GLY A 230 -20.05 0.52 -28.33
CA GLY A 230 -21.06 -0.51 -28.07
C GLY A 230 -21.23 -0.91 -26.60
N LYS A 231 -20.48 -0.29 -25.67
CA LYS A 231 -20.60 -0.52 -24.22
C LYS A 231 -21.34 0.61 -23.53
N LEU A 232 -22.07 0.29 -22.46
CA LEU A 232 -22.76 1.26 -21.63
C LEU A 232 -21.73 2.13 -20.87
N VAL A 233 -21.99 3.42 -20.78
CA VAL A 233 -21.22 4.37 -19.98
C VAL A 233 -22.16 5.07 -19.02
N GLU A 234 -21.83 4.95 -17.73
CA GLU A 234 -22.60 5.46 -16.59
C GLU A 234 -21.67 6.24 -15.66
N VAL A 235 -22.21 6.83 -14.60
CA VAL A 235 -21.43 7.59 -13.61
C VAL A 235 -20.27 6.77 -12.99
N LEU A 236 -20.46 5.47 -12.76
CA LEU A 236 -19.41 4.60 -12.19
C LEU A 236 -18.20 4.48 -13.13
N HIS A 237 -18.45 4.37 -14.43
CA HIS A 237 -17.40 4.28 -15.44
C HIS A 237 -16.62 5.59 -15.55
N VAL A 238 -17.30 6.72 -15.36
CA VAL A 238 -16.66 8.05 -15.31
C VAL A 238 -15.79 8.18 -14.07
N GLN A 239 -16.27 7.77 -12.89
CA GLN A 239 -15.49 7.81 -11.66
C GLN A 239 -14.22 6.95 -11.76
N GLU A 240 -14.32 5.77 -12.37
CA GLU A 240 -13.16 4.91 -12.63
C GLU A 240 -12.18 5.57 -13.61
N ALA A 241 -12.69 6.15 -14.70
CA ALA A 241 -11.89 6.84 -15.70
C ALA A 241 -11.17 8.07 -15.11
N GLU A 242 -11.85 8.88 -14.30
CA GLU A 242 -11.28 10.04 -13.62
C GLU A 242 -10.17 9.63 -12.65
N ARG A 243 -10.38 8.57 -11.86
CA ARG A 243 -9.34 8.00 -10.98
C ARG A 243 -8.10 7.56 -11.77
N LEU A 244 -8.30 6.86 -12.90
CA LEU A 244 -7.21 6.44 -13.76
C LEU A 244 -6.42 7.63 -14.34
N LEU A 245 -7.12 8.68 -14.77
CA LEU A 245 -6.49 9.89 -15.30
C LEU A 245 -5.69 10.64 -14.22
N ALA A 246 -6.22 10.72 -13.00
CA ALA A 246 -5.51 11.31 -11.87
C ALA A 246 -4.21 10.55 -11.55
N TYR A 247 -4.23 9.22 -11.59
CA TYR A 247 -3.00 8.41 -11.43
C TYR A 247 -2.00 8.64 -12.56
N ALA A 248 -2.44 8.66 -13.82
CA ALA A 248 -1.55 8.94 -14.95
C ALA A 248 -0.89 10.32 -14.85
N GLU A 249 -1.65 11.33 -14.41
CA GLU A 249 -1.11 12.68 -14.19
C GLU A 249 -0.08 12.71 -13.05
N ALA A 250 -0.37 12.06 -11.92
CA ALA A 250 0.56 11.99 -10.79
C ALA A 250 1.89 11.31 -11.17
N ILE A 251 1.84 10.22 -11.96
CA ILE A 251 3.02 9.52 -12.47
C ILE A 251 3.84 10.45 -13.37
N ALA A 252 3.19 11.10 -14.36
CA ALA A 252 3.88 12.01 -15.28
C ALA A 252 4.55 13.18 -14.54
N GLN A 253 3.91 13.73 -13.51
CA GLN A 253 4.48 14.79 -12.68
C GLN A 253 5.72 14.32 -11.92
N LEU A 254 5.74 13.08 -11.43
CA LEU A 254 6.87 12.50 -10.70
C LEU A 254 8.05 12.21 -11.64
N GLU A 255 7.78 11.68 -12.83
CA GLU A 255 8.80 11.40 -13.86
C GLU A 255 9.46 12.67 -14.39
N ALA A 256 8.66 13.71 -14.68
CA ALA A 256 9.18 14.99 -15.14
C ALA A 256 10.17 15.63 -14.15
N GLN A 257 10.00 15.39 -12.85
CA GLN A 257 10.88 15.91 -11.81
C GLN A 257 12.13 15.06 -11.61
N ASN A 258 12.06 13.74 -11.78
CA ASN A 258 13.26 12.90 -11.73
C ASN A 258 14.24 13.21 -12.89
N ASN A 259 13.70 13.75 -14.00
CA ASN A 259 14.47 14.13 -15.19
C ASN A 259 14.96 15.59 -15.19
N ALA A 260 14.60 16.39 -14.17
CA ALA A 260 14.95 17.81 -14.04
C ALA A 260 16.08 18.01 -13.03
#